data_AF-A0A4V6P8M4-F1
#
_entry.id   AF-A0A4V6P8M4-F1
#
_cell.length_a   1.000
_cell.length_b   1.000
_cell.length_c   1.000
_cell.angle_alpha   90.00
_cell.angle_beta   90.00
_cell.angle_gamma   90.00
#
_symmetry.space_group_name_H-M   'P 1'
#
loop_
_entity.id
_entity.type
_entity.pdbx_description
1 polymer ?
#
loop_
_entity_poly.entity_id
_entity_poly.type
_entity_poly.pdbx_seq_one_letter_code
_entity_poly.pdbx_strand_id
1 'polypeptide(L)'
;MSNMQDAPRQVRPMVDVLKEFGEYRFDPADVFRDFIDYGIGCLLVHGDLDMGKRLLDKYGADYAKFGTMLRAWIGILDKEVAGDGQWFDALGSLYEYLASQNKRSWLGQFFTPASVCDLMTMLTIQNIEGTGKRVNDPAVGSGRTLLSINSRWPGNYMFGEDIDPICAKMAALNLAFHGAQGQISCLDSLRLNSWKFGYELNPYHRHGAPPIPHLLPITEEGSVVMQHWRQRVPDVVQQPVEKVAKPAPIPEPKPVFTSQLSLF
;
A
#
# COMPACT_ATOMS: atom_id res chain seq x y z
N MET A 1 -24.52 20.30 -5.01
CA MET A 1 -24.48 18.95 -5.61
C MET A 1 -23.22 18.85 -6.45
N SER A 2 -22.20 18.15 -5.98
CA SER A 2 -20.94 17.95 -6.71
C SER A 2 -20.43 16.53 -6.46
N ASN A 3 -20.60 15.71 -7.50
CA ASN A 3 -19.63 14.77 -8.07
C ASN A 3 -18.99 13.71 -7.15
N MET A 4 -19.79 12.79 -6.62
CA MET A 4 -19.35 11.40 -6.39
C MET A 4 -20.20 10.40 -7.20
N GLN A 5 -20.56 10.78 -8.42
CA GLN A 5 -21.14 9.88 -9.41
C GLN A 5 -19.94 9.22 -10.11
N ASP A 6 -19.99 7.90 -10.34
CA ASP A 6 -18.92 7.08 -10.95
C ASP A 6 -17.84 6.47 -10.03
N ALA A 7 -18.13 6.30 -8.73
CA ALA A 7 -17.28 5.45 -7.88
C ALA A 7 -17.22 3.99 -8.39
N PRO A 8 -16.05 3.33 -8.34
CA PRO A 8 -15.93 1.91 -8.68
C PRO A 8 -16.94 1.09 -7.87
N ARG A 9 -17.65 0.18 -8.55
CA ARG A 9 -18.82 -0.51 -7.98
C ARG A 9 -18.49 -1.24 -6.68
N GLN A 10 -17.29 -1.81 -6.59
CA GLN A 10 -16.82 -2.58 -5.44
C GLN A 10 -16.66 -1.73 -4.17
N VAL A 11 -16.23 -0.46 -4.29
CA VAL A 11 -15.96 0.41 -3.12
C VAL A 11 -17.13 1.34 -2.77
N ARG A 12 -18.26 1.23 -3.48
CA ARG A 12 -19.46 2.05 -3.22
C ARG A 12 -19.92 2.06 -1.76
N PRO A 13 -19.94 0.94 -1.02
CA PRO A 13 -20.35 0.97 0.39
C PRO A 13 -19.54 1.95 1.24
N MET A 14 -18.23 2.04 1.01
CA MET A 14 -17.39 3.01 1.72
C MET A 14 -17.60 4.44 1.22
N VAL A 15 -17.80 4.63 -0.08
CA VAL A 15 -18.11 5.94 -0.66
C VAL A 15 -19.43 6.50 -0.10
N ASP A 16 -20.43 5.66 0.12
CA ASP A 16 -21.70 6.09 0.69
C ASP A 16 -21.52 6.54 2.15
N VAL A 17 -20.70 5.84 2.95
CA VAL A 17 -20.35 6.31 4.30
C VAL A 17 -19.57 7.64 4.25
N LEU A 18 -18.65 7.82 3.29
CA LEU A 18 -17.94 9.10 3.12
C LEU A 18 -18.90 10.27 2.81
N LYS A 19 -19.97 10.03 2.04
CA LYS A 19 -21.00 11.07 1.78
C LYS A 19 -21.74 11.45 3.06
N GLU A 20 -21.93 10.54 4.01
CA GLU A 20 -22.56 10.83 5.30
C GLU A 20 -21.70 11.71 6.21
N PHE A 21 -20.36 11.66 6.08
CA PHE A 21 -19.48 12.69 6.67
C PHE A 21 -19.61 14.04 5.94
N GLY A 22 -19.98 13.97 4.66
CA GLY A 22 -19.96 15.03 3.67
C GLY A 22 -21.27 15.77 3.48
N GLU A 23 -22.14 15.89 4.49
CA GLU A 23 -23.18 16.94 4.54
C GLU A 23 -22.52 18.35 4.68
N TYR A 24 -21.52 18.63 3.83
CA TYR A 24 -20.65 19.79 3.70
C TYR A 24 -19.70 20.11 4.88
N ARG A 25 -19.56 19.20 5.85
CA ARG A 25 -18.77 19.47 7.07
C ARG A 25 -17.28 19.12 6.95
N PHE A 26 -16.94 18.02 6.27
CA PHE A 26 -15.56 17.52 6.18
C PHE A 26 -15.16 17.23 4.73
N ASP A 27 -13.88 17.47 4.41
CA ASP A 27 -13.32 17.07 3.12
C ASP A 27 -13.18 15.53 3.04
N PRO A 28 -13.72 14.86 2.01
CA PRO A 28 -13.67 13.40 1.90
C PRO A 28 -12.27 12.79 1.88
N ALA A 29 -11.29 13.49 1.30
CA ALA A 29 -9.91 12.99 1.30
C ALA A 29 -9.31 13.05 2.70
N ASP A 30 -9.56 14.14 3.45
CA ASP A 30 -9.15 14.23 4.86
C ASP A 30 -9.83 13.17 5.74
N VAL A 31 -11.12 12.91 5.54
CA VAL A 31 -11.84 11.82 6.23
C VAL A 31 -11.21 10.47 5.93
N PHE A 32 -10.82 10.21 4.68
CA PHE A 32 -10.14 8.98 4.32
C PHE A 32 -8.77 8.86 5.00
N ARG A 33 -7.97 9.94 5.08
CA ARG A 33 -6.68 9.91 5.80
C ARG A 33 -6.87 9.57 7.27
N ASP A 34 -7.85 10.21 7.91
CA ASP A 34 -8.18 9.97 9.30
C ASP A 34 -8.77 8.57 9.54
N PHE A 35 -9.43 7.99 8.54
CA PHE A 35 -9.86 6.60 8.60
C PHE A 35 -8.70 5.60 8.52
N ILE A 36 -7.67 5.89 7.73
CA ILE A 36 -6.44 5.07 7.74
C ILE A 36 -5.81 5.10 9.14
N ASP A 37 -5.74 6.26 9.78
CA ASP A 37 -5.27 6.38 11.17
C ASP A 37 -6.17 5.61 12.15
N TYR A 38 -7.49 5.76 12.03
CA TYR A 38 -8.48 5.04 12.82
C TYR A 38 -8.28 3.52 12.70
N GLY A 39 -8.15 3.01 11.47
CA GLY A 39 -7.91 1.60 11.19
C GLY A 39 -6.63 1.10 11.83
N ILE A 40 -5.53 1.87 11.77
CA ILE A 40 -4.28 1.52 12.43
C ILE A 40 -4.52 1.37 13.94
N GLY A 41 -5.15 2.35 14.59
CA GLY A 41 -5.43 2.26 16.03
C GLY A 41 -6.34 1.11 16.42
N CYS A 42 -7.29 0.70 15.57
CA CYS A 42 -8.10 -0.49 15.81
C CYS A 42 -7.28 -1.79 15.76
N LEU A 43 -6.23 -1.84 14.95
CA LEU A 43 -5.40 -3.04 14.78
C LEU A 43 -4.20 -3.07 15.72
N LEU A 44 -3.77 -1.94 16.26
CA LEU A 44 -2.71 -1.89 17.27
C LEU A 44 -3.13 -2.68 18.51
N VAL A 45 -2.30 -3.63 18.93
CA VAL A 45 -2.59 -4.53 20.08
C VAL A 45 -2.85 -3.75 21.37
N HIS A 46 -2.19 -2.61 21.55
CA HIS A 46 -2.37 -1.72 22.70
C HIS A 46 -3.30 -0.53 22.41
N GLY A 47 -3.84 -0.45 21.20
CA GLY A 47 -4.56 0.73 20.70
C GLY A 47 -3.70 1.98 20.58
N ASP A 48 -4.34 3.08 20.20
CA ASP A 48 -3.77 4.43 20.22
C ASP A 48 -4.82 5.41 20.74
N LEU A 49 -4.78 5.67 22.05
CA LEU A 49 -5.76 6.51 22.74
C LEU A 49 -5.65 7.98 22.34
N ASP A 50 -4.43 8.46 22.06
CA ASP A 50 -4.20 9.86 21.68
C ASP A 50 -4.74 10.14 20.28
N MET A 51 -4.50 9.21 19.33
CA MET A 51 -5.13 9.26 18.01
C MET A 51 -6.65 9.14 18.11
N GLY A 52 -7.16 8.21 18.91
CA GLY A 52 -8.59 8.05 19.14
C GLY A 52 -9.24 9.33 19.68
N LYS A 53 -8.60 9.99 20.66
CA LYS A 53 -9.05 11.26 21.22
C LYS A 53 -9.01 12.39 20.18
N ARG A 54 -7.92 12.52 19.42
CA ARG A 54 -7.80 13.51 18.34
C ARG A 54 -8.94 13.40 17.33
N LEU A 55 -9.27 12.17 16.92
CA LEU A 55 -10.37 11.92 15.99
C LEU A 55 -11.74 12.18 16.63
N LEU A 56 -11.94 11.78 17.89
CA LEU A 56 -13.17 12.08 18.62
C LEU A 56 -13.40 13.59 18.75
N ASP A 57 -12.36 14.34 19.11
CA ASP A 57 -12.42 15.80 19.23
C ASP A 57 -12.70 16.47 17.87
N LYS A 58 -12.13 15.96 16.77
CA LYS A 58 -12.33 16.49 15.41
C LYS A 58 -13.73 16.21 14.87
N TYR A 59 -14.26 15.01 15.07
CA TYR A 59 -15.49 14.54 14.43
C TYR A 59 -16.72 14.58 15.35
N GLY A 60 -16.55 14.63 16.67
CA GLY A 60 -17.65 14.63 17.64
C GLY A 60 -18.57 13.43 17.44
N ALA A 61 -19.87 13.68 17.27
CA ALA A 61 -20.86 12.63 17.01
C ALA A 61 -20.58 11.81 15.72
N ASP A 62 -19.89 12.41 14.74
CA ASP A 62 -19.54 11.73 13.49
C ASP A 62 -18.42 10.70 13.66
N TYR A 63 -17.71 10.68 14.80
CA TYR A 63 -16.66 9.70 15.10
C TYR A 63 -17.17 8.25 15.00
N ALA A 64 -18.42 8.00 15.40
CA ALA A 64 -19.03 6.68 15.30
C ALA A 64 -19.14 6.15 13.85
N LYS A 65 -19.16 7.06 12.85
CA LYS A 65 -19.22 6.68 11.43
C LYS A 65 -17.93 5.98 10.95
N PHE A 66 -16.79 6.18 11.62
CA PHE A 66 -15.58 5.40 11.31
C PHE A 66 -15.78 3.90 11.55
N GLY A 67 -16.53 3.51 12.58
CA GLY A 67 -16.91 2.12 12.80
C GLY A 67 -17.82 1.57 11.70
N THR A 68 -18.71 2.42 11.15
CA THR A 68 -19.51 2.06 9.97
C THR A 68 -18.65 1.90 8.72
N MET A 69 -17.66 2.78 8.52
CA MET A 69 -16.71 2.68 7.41
C MET A 69 -15.84 1.43 7.51
N LEU A 70 -15.38 1.07 8.71
CA LEU A 70 -14.64 -0.17 8.96
C LEU A 70 -15.49 -1.40 8.63
N ARG A 71 -16.76 -1.44 9.05
CA ARG A 71 -17.68 -2.52 8.69
C ARG A 71 -17.92 -2.61 7.18
N ALA A 72 -18.09 -1.47 6.51
CA ALA A 72 -18.24 -1.43 5.05
C ALA A 72 -16.99 -2.00 4.35
N TRP A 73 -15.81 -1.63 4.82
CA TRP A 73 -14.55 -2.16 4.29
C TRP A 73 -14.42 -3.67 4.50
N ILE A 74 -14.68 -4.17 5.71
CA ILE A 74 -14.65 -5.61 6.00
C ILE A 74 -15.65 -6.37 5.13
N GLY A 75 -16.87 -5.85 4.95
CA GLY A 75 -17.88 -6.47 4.09
C GLY A 75 -17.49 -6.51 2.60
N ILE A 76 -16.68 -5.56 2.14
CA ILE A 76 -16.10 -5.61 0.79
C ILE A 76 -15.07 -6.75 0.71
N LEU A 77 -14.18 -6.87 1.70
CA LEU A 77 -13.17 -7.92 1.72
C LEU A 77 -13.80 -9.32 1.80
N ASP A 78 -14.81 -9.51 2.64
CA ASP A 78 -15.57 -10.76 2.77
C ASP A 78 -16.14 -11.23 1.42
N LYS A 79 -16.58 -10.28 0.58
CA LYS A 79 -17.13 -10.56 -0.74
C LYS A 79 -16.08 -10.79 -1.82
N GLU A 80 -15.04 -9.95 -1.86
CA GLU A 80 -14.07 -9.93 -2.97
C GLU A 80 -12.86 -10.87 -2.74
N VAL A 81 -12.66 -11.35 -1.50
CA VAL A 81 -11.53 -12.22 -1.08
C VAL A 81 -12.04 -13.58 -0.58
N ALA A 82 -13.20 -14.02 -1.07
CA ALA A 82 -13.87 -15.24 -0.58
C ALA A 82 -13.18 -16.56 -1.03
N GLY A 83 -12.36 -16.53 -2.08
CA GLY A 83 -11.72 -17.70 -2.65
C GLY A 83 -10.20 -17.72 -2.53
N ASP A 84 -9.62 -18.92 -2.60
CA ASP A 84 -8.17 -19.12 -2.60
C ASP A 84 -7.50 -18.35 -3.75
N GLY A 85 -6.36 -17.72 -3.46
CA GLY A 85 -5.61 -16.95 -4.46
C GLY A 85 -6.19 -15.57 -4.78
N GLN A 86 -7.38 -15.22 -4.28
CA GLN A 86 -7.98 -13.91 -4.48
C GLN A 86 -7.40 -12.87 -3.51
N TRP A 87 -7.36 -11.62 -3.95
CA TRP A 87 -6.96 -10.48 -3.15
C TRP A 87 -7.67 -9.23 -3.68
N PHE A 88 -7.93 -8.27 -2.79
CA PHE A 88 -8.55 -7.02 -3.21
C PHE A 88 -8.10 -5.81 -2.39
N ASP A 89 -7.67 -4.76 -3.10
CA ASP A 89 -7.25 -3.50 -2.50
C ASP A 89 -8.39 -2.46 -2.55
N ALA A 90 -9.31 -2.56 -1.59
CA ALA A 90 -10.41 -1.62 -1.45
C ALA A 90 -9.94 -0.21 -1.03
N LEU A 91 -8.97 -0.13 -0.12
CA LEU A 91 -8.44 1.15 0.37
C LEU A 91 -7.74 1.93 -0.73
N GLY A 92 -6.88 1.29 -1.52
CA GLY A 92 -6.18 1.92 -2.63
C GLY A 92 -7.13 2.26 -3.78
N SER A 93 -8.16 1.44 -4.04
CA SER A 93 -9.21 1.79 -5.01
C SER A 93 -9.99 3.04 -4.59
N LEU A 94 -10.30 3.17 -3.29
CA LEU A 94 -10.94 4.36 -2.73
C LEU A 94 -10.00 5.56 -2.75
N TYR A 95 -8.71 5.34 -2.46
CA TYR A 95 -7.66 6.36 -2.56
C TYR A 95 -7.64 6.94 -3.99
N GLU A 96 -7.39 6.12 -5.01
CA GLU A 96 -7.33 6.57 -6.41
C GLU A 96 -8.62 7.28 -6.86
N TYR A 97 -9.78 6.80 -6.40
CA TYR A 97 -11.05 7.48 -6.64
C TYR A 97 -11.07 8.90 -6.06
N LEU A 98 -10.73 9.07 -4.78
CA LEU A 98 -10.68 10.39 -4.13
C LEU A 98 -9.62 11.30 -4.77
N ALA A 99 -8.47 10.75 -5.16
CA ALA A 99 -7.42 11.43 -5.91
C ALA A 99 -7.95 12.05 -7.20
N SER A 100 -8.78 11.30 -7.93
CA SER A 100 -9.35 11.72 -9.22
C SER A 100 -10.38 12.86 -9.09
N GLN A 101 -11.06 12.96 -7.95
CA GLN A 101 -12.09 13.96 -7.70
C GLN A 101 -11.52 15.28 -7.17
N ASN A 102 -10.42 15.23 -6.40
CA ASN A 102 -9.89 16.40 -5.70
C ASN A 102 -8.72 17.06 -6.46
N LYS A 103 -8.95 18.28 -6.97
CA LYS A 103 -7.92 19.10 -7.67
C LYS A 103 -6.82 19.65 -6.76
N ARG A 104 -6.97 19.54 -5.43
CA ARG A 104 -6.00 20.05 -4.45
C ARG A 104 -5.05 18.93 -4.01
N SER A 105 -3.82 18.99 -4.49
CA SER A 105 -2.63 18.44 -3.83
C SER A 105 -2.49 16.94 -3.62
N TRP A 106 -3.47 16.09 -3.93
CA TRP A 106 -3.20 14.66 -4.09
C TRP A 106 -2.35 14.52 -5.35
N LEU A 107 -1.02 14.46 -5.16
CA LEU A 107 -0.11 14.02 -6.20
C LEU A 107 -0.72 12.74 -6.76
N GLY A 108 -1.05 12.74 -8.06
CA GLY A 108 -1.81 11.70 -8.76
C GLY A 108 -1.05 10.38 -8.83
N GLN A 109 -0.74 9.80 -7.68
CA GLN A 109 -0.16 8.50 -7.53
C GLN A 109 -1.26 7.49 -7.82
N PHE A 110 -1.12 6.82 -8.96
CA PHE A 110 -1.87 5.63 -9.28
C PHE A 110 -1.05 4.44 -8.81
N PHE A 111 -1.72 3.46 -8.21
CA PHE A 111 -1.10 2.21 -7.82
C PHE A 111 -1.03 1.28 -9.01
N THR A 112 -0.08 0.34 -8.95
CA THR A 112 0.07 -0.70 -9.98
C THR A 112 -1.27 -1.42 -10.19
N PRO A 113 -1.78 -1.54 -11.44
CA PRO A 113 -3.02 -2.26 -11.70
C PRO A 113 -2.92 -3.73 -11.28
N ALA A 114 -4.02 -4.31 -10.79
CA ALA A 114 -4.04 -5.67 -10.25
C ALA A 114 -3.50 -6.74 -11.22
N SER A 115 -3.84 -6.63 -12.51
CA SER A 115 -3.33 -7.54 -13.55
C SER A 115 -1.81 -7.47 -13.73
N VAL A 116 -1.20 -6.30 -13.49
CA VAL A 116 0.26 -6.12 -13.57
C VAL A 116 0.93 -6.69 -12.32
N CYS A 117 0.36 -6.48 -11.13
CA CYS A 117 0.82 -7.13 -9.89
C CYS A 117 0.80 -8.66 -10.01
N ASP A 118 -0.30 -9.20 -10.54
CA ASP A 118 -0.47 -10.63 -10.81
C ASP A 118 0.58 -11.15 -11.79
N LEU A 119 0.80 -10.44 -12.91
CA LEU A 119 1.83 -10.79 -13.88
C LEU A 119 3.22 -10.81 -13.23
N MET A 120 3.61 -9.76 -12.50
CA MET A 120 4.90 -9.67 -11.81
C MET A 120 5.07 -10.82 -10.81
N THR A 121 4.00 -11.17 -10.09
CA THR A 121 3.99 -12.30 -9.15
C THR A 121 4.29 -13.62 -9.85
N MET A 122 3.60 -13.88 -10.97
CA MET A 122 3.80 -15.10 -11.77
C MET A 122 5.19 -15.18 -12.42
N LEU A 123 5.85 -14.04 -12.69
CA LEU A 123 7.22 -14.01 -13.20
C LEU A 123 8.26 -14.22 -12.10
N THR A 124 7.98 -13.76 -10.88
CA THR A 124 8.96 -13.75 -9.78
C THR A 124 8.99 -15.07 -8.99
N ILE A 125 7.85 -15.76 -8.90
CA ILE A 125 7.67 -16.91 -7.98
C ILE A 125 7.93 -18.28 -8.62
N GLN A 126 8.30 -18.34 -9.91
CA GLN A 126 8.34 -19.60 -10.70
C GLN A 126 9.16 -20.74 -10.08
N ASN A 127 10.09 -20.46 -9.16
CA ASN A 127 10.95 -21.45 -8.51
C ASN A 127 11.01 -21.32 -6.98
N ILE A 128 10.08 -20.61 -6.34
CA ILE A 128 10.10 -20.50 -4.88
C ILE A 128 9.18 -21.57 -4.27
N GLU A 129 9.80 -22.60 -3.71
CA GLU A 129 9.13 -23.66 -2.97
C GLU A 129 9.26 -23.45 -1.44
N GLY A 130 8.23 -23.85 -0.70
CA GLY A 130 8.17 -23.79 0.76
C GLY A 130 7.49 -22.56 1.35
N THR A 131 7.63 -22.37 2.67
CA THR A 131 7.13 -21.21 3.42
C THR A 131 8.28 -20.55 4.18
N GLY A 132 8.03 -19.38 4.78
CA GLY A 132 9.01 -18.68 5.60
C GLY A 132 10.10 -17.93 4.82
N LYS A 133 9.94 -17.75 3.50
CA LYS A 133 10.80 -16.84 2.74
C LYS A 133 10.48 -15.40 3.04
N ARG A 134 11.38 -14.51 2.64
CA ARG A 134 11.22 -13.05 2.76
C ARG A 134 11.02 -12.45 1.38
N VAL A 135 9.99 -11.65 1.23
CA VAL A 135 9.65 -10.91 0.01
C VAL A 135 9.69 -9.43 0.37
N ASN A 136 10.34 -8.59 -0.43
CA ASN A 136 10.39 -7.15 -0.19
C ASN A 136 9.84 -6.34 -1.37
N ASP A 137 9.07 -5.29 -1.09
CA ASP A 137 8.68 -4.24 -2.02
C ASP A 137 9.11 -2.85 -1.48
N PRO A 138 10.21 -2.26 -1.99
CA PRO A 138 10.79 -1.04 -1.44
C PRO A 138 10.03 0.25 -1.80
N ALA A 139 8.93 0.15 -2.55
CA ALA A 139 8.03 1.25 -2.90
C ALA A 139 6.59 0.73 -2.90
N VAL A 140 6.15 0.26 -1.75
CA VAL A 140 5.02 -0.66 -1.58
C VAL A 140 3.65 -0.05 -1.98
N GLY A 141 3.50 1.27 -1.95
CA GLY A 141 2.24 1.93 -2.26
C GLY A 141 1.12 1.44 -1.35
N SER A 142 -0.02 1.02 -1.92
CA SER A 142 -1.11 0.39 -1.17
C SER A 142 -0.87 -1.09 -0.83
N GLY A 143 0.24 -1.69 -1.27
CA GLY A 143 0.60 -3.08 -1.01
C GLY A 143 0.09 -4.10 -2.04
N ARG A 144 -0.50 -3.67 -3.17
CA ARG A 144 -1.05 -4.57 -4.20
C ARG A 144 -0.09 -5.68 -4.65
N THR A 145 1.18 -5.36 -4.85
CA THR A 145 2.19 -6.35 -5.25
C THR A 145 2.34 -7.44 -4.18
N LEU A 146 2.49 -7.03 -2.91
CA LEU A 146 2.62 -7.96 -1.78
C LEU A 146 1.33 -8.73 -1.51
N LEU A 147 0.15 -8.12 -1.71
CA LEU A 147 -1.14 -8.81 -1.64
C LEU A 147 -1.24 -9.94 -2.66
N SER A 148 -0.88 -9.66 -3.91
CA SER A 148 -0.85 -10.65 -5.00
C SER A 148 0.09 -11.82 -4.71
N ILE A 149 1.26 -11.53 -4.13
CA ILE A 149 2.22 -12.54 -3.72
C ILE A 149 1.67 -13.36 -2.55
N ASN A 150 1.12 -12.71 -1.53
CA ASN A 150 0.59 -13.36 -0.33
C ASN A 150 -0.61 -14.27 -0.62
N SER A 151 -1.52 -13.86 -1.52
CA SER A 151 -2.70 -14.66 -1.85
C SER A 151 -2.34 -15.95 -2.58
N ARG A 152 -1.32 -15.91 -3.45
CA ARG A 152 -0.85 -17.08 -4.20
C ARG A 152 0.12 -17.93 -3.40
N TRP A 153 0.88 -17.32 -2.51
CA TRP A 153 1.97 -17.98 -1.81
C TRP A 153 2.02 -17.59 -0.32
N PRO A 154 0.99 -17.99 0.45
CA PRO A 154 0.85 -17.64 1.86
C PRO A 154 1.92 -18.32 2.74
N GLY A 155 2.10 -17.80 3.95
CA GLY A 155 3.08 -18.32 4.91
C GLY A 155 4.51 -17.79 4.71
N ASN A 156 4.67 -16.76 3.88
CA ASN A 156 5.93 -16.03 3.72
C ASN A 156 5.87 -14.67 4.42
N TYR A 157 7.05 -14.08 4.66
CA TYR A 157 7.18 -12.79 5.32
C TYR A 157 7.25 -11.66 4.29
N MET A 158 6.28 -10.74 4.37
CA MET A 158 6.12 -9.61 3.48
C MET A 158 6.74 -8.36 4.10
N PHE A 159 7.76 -7.82 3.45
CA PHE A 159 8.41 -6.57 3.81
C PHE A 159 8.04 -5.51 2.79
N GLY A 160 7.83 -4.28 3.24
CA GLY A 160 7.58 -3.18 2.34
C GLY A 160 7.89 -1.83 2.94
N GLU A 161 8.31 -0.92 2.07
CA GLU A 161 8.67 0.44 2.43
C GLU A 161 7.95 1.46 1.55
N ASP A 162 7.47 2.55 2.14
CA ASP A 162 7.00 3.71 1.38
C ASP A 162 7.42 5.02 2.04
N ILE A 163 7.72 6.04 1.24
CA ILE A 163 8.06 7.38 1.73
C ILE A 163 6.81 8.15 2.21
N ASP A 164 5.64 7.82 1.65
CA ASP A 164 4.36 8.42 2.01
C ASP A 164 3.75 7.68 3.21
N PRO A 165 3.52 8.39 4.34
CA PRO A 165 2.85 7.85 5.51
C PRO A 165 1.50 7.19 5.25
N ILE A 166 0.69 7.72 4.32
CA ILE A 166 -0.63 7.15 4.07
C ILE A 166 -0.53 5.81 3.35
N CYS A 167 0.39 5.70 2.38
CA CYS A 167 0.67 4.47 1.65
C CYS A 167 1.21 3.39 2.59
N ALA A 168 2.21 3.72 3.42
CA ALA A 168 2.75 2.77 4.39
C ALA A 168 1.68 2.25 5.37
N LYS A 169 0.82 3.13 5.92
CA LYS A 169 -0.28 2.71 6.80
C LYS A 169 -1.33 1.88 6.05
N MET A 170 -1.71 2.29 4.84
CA MET A 170 -2.67 1.58 4.01
C MET A 170 -2.17 0.19 3.61
N ALA A 171 -0.90 0.05 3.25
CA ALA A 171 -0.28 -1.24 2.99
C ALA A 171 -0.29 -2.15 4.22
N ALA A 172 0.05 -1.60 5.41
CA ALA A 172 0.00 -2.34 6.67
C ALA A 172 -1.42 -2.87 6.97
N LEU A 173 -2.43 -2.01 6.80
CA LEU A 173 -3.85 -2.36 6.94
C LEU A 173 -4.27 -3.45 5.95
N ASN A 174 -4.01 -3.24 4.66
CA ASN A 174 -4.36 -4.18 3.61
C ASN A 174 -3.74 -5.56 3.87
N LEU A 175 -2.44 -5.62 4.13
CA LEU A 175 -1.71 -6.86 4.36
C LEU A 175 -2.16 -7.57 5.65
N ALA A 176 -2.40 -6.82 6.73
CA ALA A 176 -2.89 -7.39 7.98
C ALA A 176 -4.25 -8.09 7.81
N PHE A 177 -5.19 -7.46 7.07
CA PHE A 177 -6.50 -8.06 6.79
C PHE A 177 -6.44 -9.25 5.83
N HIS A 178 -5.41 -9.33 4.98
CA HIS A 178 -5.18 -10.50 4.12
C HIS A 178 -4.34 -11.59 4.82
N GLY A 179 -4.17 -11.51 6.15
CA GLY A 179 -3.45 -12.53 6.94
C GLY A 179 -1.95 -12.59 6.69
N ALA A 180 -1.37 -11.59 6.01
CA ALA A 180 0.06 -11.55 5.77
C ALA A 180 0.82 -11.31 7.09
N GLN A 181 2.03 -11.84 7.18
CA GLN A 181 2.97 -11.58 8.26
C GLN A 181 4.22 -10.88 7.70
N GLY A 182 4.86 -10.02 8.49
CA GLY A 182 6.06 -9.29 8.06
C GLY A 182 6.13 -7.89 8.62
N GLN A 183 6.70 -6.93 7.89
CA GLN A 183 6.87 -5.55 8.37
C GLN A 183 6.62 -4.52 7.27
N ILE A 184 5.89 -3.46 7.59
CA ILE A 184 5.74 -2.28 6.72
C ILE A 184 6.35 -1.08 7.42
N SER A 185 7.22 -0.36 6.71
CA SER A 185 7.96 0.77 7.27
C SER A 185 7.74 2.02 6.42
N CYS A 186 7.69 3.19 7.07
CA CYS A 186 7.65 4.47 6.40
C CYS A 186 9.04 5.12 6.45
N LEU A 187 9.73 5.12 5.32
CA LEU A 187 11.07 5.70 5.12
C LEU A 187 11.36 5.96 3.64
N ASP A 188 12.43 6.69 3.37
CA ASP A 188 13.04 6.78 2.03
C ASP A 188 13.98 5.58 1.83
N SER A 189 13.51 4.60 1.06
CA SER A 189 14.25 3.36 0.77
C SER A 189 15.59 3.58 0.05
N LEU A 190 15.82 4.75 -0.55
CA LEU A 190 17.09 5.11 -1.18
C LEU A 190 18.08 5.70 -0.18
N ARG A 191 17.60 6.57 0.73
CA ARG A 191 18.48 7.28 1.68
C ARG A 191 18.69 6.56 3.00
N LEU A 192 17.72 5.74 3.42
CA LEU A 192 17.78 4.90 4.62
C LEU A 192 18.06 5.65 5.94
N ASN A 193 17.89 6.97 5.96
CA ASN A 193 18.13 7.82 7.13
C ASN A 193 16.91 8.67 7.51
N SER A 194 15.74 8.29 7.00
CA SER A 194 14.49 9.05 7.11
C SER A 194 13.37 8.20 7.69
N TRP A 195 13.72 7.32 8.64
CA TRP A 195 12.75 6.54 9.39
C TRP A 195 11.69 7.45 10.02
N LYS A 196 10.40 7.13 9.78
CA LYS A 196 9.27 7.81 10.42
C LYS A 196 8.56 6.89 11.41
N PHE A 197 8.17 5.69 10.97
CA PHE A 197 7.50 4.67 11.78
C PHE A 197 7.51 3.32 11.03
N GLY A 198 7.09 2.25 11.70
CA GLY A 198 6.78 0.99 11.05
C GLY A 198 5.84 0.13 11.89
N TYR A 199 5.30 -0.92 11.26
CA TYR A 199 4.44 -1.90 11.91
C TYR A 199 4.90 -3.32 11.57
N GLU A 200 4.94 -4.20 12.58
CA GLU A 200 4.98 -5.64 12.39
C GLU A 200 3.55 -6.16 12.20
N LEU A 201 3.35 -6.94 11.15
CA LEU A 201 2.06 -7.45 10.70
C LEU A 201 1.80 -8.83 11.30
N ASN A 202 0.66 -8.98 11.98
CA ASN A 202 0.17 -10.26 12.50
C ASN A 202 1.25 -11.14 13.20
N PRO A 203 2.11 -10.59 14.08
CA PRO A 203 3.22 -11.34 14.68
C PRO A 203 2.78 -12.56 15.48
N TYR A 204 1.54 -12.61 15.97
CA TYR A 204 1.04 -13.71 16.78
C TYR A 204 0.39 -14.86 16.00
N HIS A 205 0.09 -14.71 14.70
CA HIS A 205 -0.50 -15.81 13.90
C HIS A 205 0.42 -17.04 13.86
N ARG A 206 1.74 -16.83 13.75
CA ARG A 206 2.74 -17.93 13.81
C ARG A 206 2.80 -18.64 15.17
N HIS A 207 2.24 -18.03 16.21
CA HIS A 207 2.18 -18.58 17.57
C HIS A 207 0.82 -19.24 17.87
N GLY A 208 -0.03 -19.42 16.86
CA GLY A 208 -1.34 -20.05 17.01
C GLY A 208 -2.41 -19.12 17.58
N ALA A 209 -2.18 -17.81 17.61
CA ALA A 209 -3.22 -16.86 17.96
C ALA A 209 -4.37 -16.91 16.93
N PRO A 210 -5.61 -16.54 17.32
CA PRO A 210 -6.73 -16.45 16.39
C PRO A 210 -6.39 -15.60 15.15
N PRO A 211 -7.00 -15.87 13.99
CA PRO A 211 -6.77 -15.16 12.74
C PRO A 211 -7.41 -13.75 12.73
N ILE A 212 -7.19 -12.99 13.81
CA ILE A 212 -7.63 -11.62 13.96
C ILE A 212 -6.48 -10.73 13.48
N PRO A 213 -6.73 -9.79 12.54
CA PRO A 213 -5.73 -8.82 12.11
C PRO A 213 -5.22 -7.99 13.28
N HIS A 214 -3.91 -7.87 13.42
CA HIS A 214 -3.29 -7.04 14.46
C HIS A 214 -1.92 -6.53 14.03
N LEU A 215 -1.52 -5.41 14.63
CA LEU A 215 -0.28 -4.70 14.37
C LEU A 215 0.49 -4.45 15.67
N LEU A 216 1.81 -4.53 15.60
CA LEU A 216 2.69 -4.00 16.63
C LEU A 216 3.54 -2.86 16.05
N PRO A 217 3.67 -1.72 16.73
CA PRO A 217 4.58 -0.68 16.28
C PRO A 217 6.02 -1.19 16.43
N ILE A 218 6.86 -0.88 15.45
CA ILE A 218 8.31 -1.18 15.49
C ILE A 218 9.12 0.11 15.48
N THR A 219 10.30 0.05 16.11
CA THR A 219 11.31 1.12 15.99
C THR A 219 12.20 0.86 14.78
N GLU A 220 13.05 1.83 14.45
CA GLU A 220 14.05 1.68 13.38
C GLU A 220 14.98 0.48 13.66
N GLU A 221 15.37 0.29 14.92
CA GLU A 221 16.16 -0.86 15.36
C GLU A 221 15.39 -2.16 15.23
N GLY A 222 14.06 -2.15 15.35
CA GLY A 222 13.20 -3.33 15.17
C GLY A 222 12.93 -3.69 13.70
N SER A 223 13.26 -2.80 12.75
CA SER A 223 13.05 -3.05 11.33
C SER A 223 14.12 -3.99 10.76
N VAL A 224 13.67 -5.15 10.27
CA VAL A 224 14.52 -6.16 9.62
C VAL A 224 15.19 -5.57 8.38
N VAL A 225 14.48 -4.76 7.60
CA VAL A 225 15.02 -4.15 6.38
C VAL A 225 16.09 -3.12 6.73
N MET A 226 15.88 -2.30 7.75
CA MET A 226 16.91 -1.35 8.23
C MET A 226 18.14 -2.08 8.77
N GLN A 227 17.96 -3.11 9.59
CA GLN A 227 19.08 -3.93 10.07
C GLN A 227 19.86 -4.56 8.91
N HIS A 228 19.15 -5.09 7.90
CA HIS A 228 19.77 -5.71 6.73
C HIS A 228 20.61 -4.70 5.94
N TRP A 229 20.08 -3.50 5.69
CA TRP A 229 20.81 -2.46 4.98
C TRP A 229 21.98 -1.90 5.79
N ARG A 230 21.83 -1.67 7.10
CA ARG A 230 22.93 -1.21 7.98
C ARG A 230 24.14 -2.15 7.93
N GLN A 231 23.91 -3.45 7.79
CA GLN A 231 24.98 -4.44 7.62
C GLN A 231 25.66 -4.36 6.24
N ARG A 232 24.93 -3.96 5.19
CA ARG A 232 25.42 -3.90 3.80
C ARG A 232 26.01 -2.56 3.38
N VAL A 233 25.60 -1.45 3.98
CA VAL A 233 26.10 -0.10 3.62
C VAL A 233 27.62 -0.01 3.70
N PRO A 234 28.32 -0.56 4.73
CA PRO A 234 29.78 -0.55 4.75
C PRO A 234 30.42 -1.24 3.52
N ASP A 235 29.81 -2.32 3.03
CA ASP A 235 30.30 -3.08 1.86
C ASP A 235 30.02 -2.34 0.55
N VAL A 236 28.88 -1.66 0.43
CA VAL A 236 28.49 -0.91 -0.78
C VAL A 236 29.27 0.39 -0.93
N VAL A 237 29.54 1.10 0.17
CA VAL A 237 30.31 2.36 0.15
C VAL A 237 31.79 2.12 -0.20
N GLN A 238 32.31 0.91 0.07
CA GLN A 238 33.68 0.52 -0.28
C GLN A 238 33.83 0.06 -1.73
N GLN A 239 32.74 -0.23 -2.45
CA GLN A 239 32.82 -0.60 -3.86
C GLN A 239 33.10 0.64 -4.71
N PRO A 240 34.09 0.61 -5.62
CA PRO A 240 34.29 1.68 -6.57
C PRO A 240 32.99 1.87 -7.36
N VAL A 241 32.47 3.09 -7.44
CA VAL A 241 31.37 3.41 -8.36
C VAL A 241 31.89 3.15 -9.76
N GLU A 242 31.50 2.03 -10.35
CA GLU A 242 31.74 1.78 -11.77
C GLU A 242 31.02 2.89 -12.53
N LYS A 243 31.80 3.73 -13.22
CA LYS A 243 31.21 4.76 -14.07
C LYS A 243 30.43 4.04 -15.15
N VAL A 244 29.09 4.03 -15.02
CA VAL A 244 28.21 3.58 -16.09
C VAL A 244 28.59 4.37 -17.33
N ALA A 245 29.12 3.69 -18.35
CA ALA A 245 29.47 4.32 -19.60
C ALA A 245 28.24 5.04 -20.14
N LYS A 246 28.40 6.29 -20.60
CA LYS A 246 27.30 7.00 -21.25
C LYS A 246 26.72 6.08 -22.34
N PRO A 247 25.40 5.87 -22.39
CA PRO A 247 24.81 5.10 -23.48
C PRO A 247 25.30 5.68 -24.80
N ALA A 248 25.63 4.78 -25.75
CA ALA A 248 26.07 5.20 -27.07
C ALA A 248 25.04 6.19 -27.65
N PRO A 249 25.48 7.25 -28.36
CA PRO A 249 24.57 8.16 -29.02
C PRO A 249 23.55 7.36 -29.84
N ILE A 250 22.27 7.65 -29.67
CA ILE A 250 21.23 7.08 -30.53
C ILE A 250 21.62 7.48 -31.96
N PRO A 251 21.85 6.53 -32.87
CA PRO A 251 22.21 6.87 -34.24
C PRO A 251 21.09 7.72 -34.82
N GLU A 252 21.46 8.87 -35.41
CA GLU A 252 20.49 9.73 -36.08
C GLU A 252 19.69 8.89 -37.09
N PRO A 253 18.35 9.04 -37.12
CA PRO A 253 17.55 8.33 -38.10
C PRO A 253 18.05 8.74 -39.48
N LYS A 254 18.57 7.76 -40.24
CA LYS A 254 18.99 7.99 -41.62
C LYS A 254 17.79 8.57 -42.37
N PRO A 255 17.97 9.66 -43.14
CA PRO A 255 16.89 10.19 -43.95
C PRO A 255 16.42 9.08 -44.88
N VAL A 256 15.18 8.62 -44.65
CA VAL A 256 14.49 7.73 -45.59
C VAL A 256 14.17 8.59 -46.79
N PHE A 257 14.98 8.49 -47.84
CA PHE A 257 14.57 8.97 -49.15
C PHE A 257 13.39 8.11 -49.58
N THR A 258 12.18 8.58 -49.33
CA THR A 258 10.99 8.10 -50.03
C THR A 258 11.20 8.42 -51.50
N SER A 259 11.64 7.43 -52.27
CA SER A 259 11.47 7.49 -53.72
C SER A 259 9.97 7.68 -53.97
N GLN A 260 9.57 8.83 -54.47
CA GLN A 260 8.26 8.99 -55.07
C GLN A 260 8.14 7.90 -56.13
N LEU A 261 7.33 6.88 -55.87
CA LEU A 261 6.81 6.04 -56.93
C LEU A 261 5.89 6.95 -57.75
N SER A 262 6.36 7.35 -58.93
CA SER A 262 5.51 8.02 -59.90
C SER A 262 4.39 7.08 -60.28
N LEU A 263 3.15 7.46 -59.97
CA LEU A 263 1.97 6.87 -60.58
C LEU A 263 1.92 7.36 -62.04
N PHE A 264 2.44 6.54 -62.93
CA PHE A 264 2.02 6.46 -64.33
C PHE A 264 1.58 5.02 -64.60
#